data_AF-A0A9X0BW58-F1
#
_entry.id   AF-A0A9X0BW58-F1
#
_cell.length_a   1.000
_cell.length_b   1.000
_cell.length_c   1.000
_cell.angle_alpha   90.00
_cell.angle_beta   90.00
_cell.angle_gamma   90.00
#
_symmetry.space_group_name_H-M   'P 1'
#
loop_
_entity.id
_entity.type
_entity.pdbx_description
1 polymer ?
#
loop_
_entity_poly.entity_id
_entity_poly.type
_entity_poly.pdbx_seq_one_letter_code
_entity_poly.pdbx_strand_id
1 'polypeptide(L)'
;MLGVRGSHPTTPGENARQLARIIGGAVLAGELSLYAALAADQLVHAHMARNRSAPASAAPSRSAHHLAGVGLHPAPVMVPR
;
A
#
# COMPACT_ATOMS: atom_id res chain seq x y z
N MET A 1 15.70 2.95 -15.08
CA MET A 1 15.94 2.07 -13.93
C MET A 1 17.10 1.12 -14.16
N LEU A 2 17.04 0.12 -15.05
CA LEU A 2 18.12 -0.88 -15.18
C LEU A 2 19.14 -0.66 -16.31
N GLY A 3 18.98 0.40 -17.12
CA GLY A 3 19.92 0.73 -18.21
C GLY A 3 19.91 -0.19 -19.43
N VAL A 4 19.18 -1.31 -19.41
CA VAL A 4 19.19 -2.35 -20.46
C VAL A 4 18.04 -2.26 -21.47
N ARG A 5 17.48 -1.06 -21.68
CA ARG A 5 16.33 -0.90 -22.60
C ARG A 5 16.81 -0.90 -24.06
N GLY A 6 16.18 -1.74 -24.88
CA GLY A 6 16.42 -1.77 -26.33
C GLY A 6 17.69 -2.51 -26.76
N SER A 7 17.98 -2.51 -28.06
CA SER A 7 19.22 -3.08 -28.60
C SER A 7 20.43 -2.28 -28.13
N HIS A 8 21.55 -2.98 -27.91
CA HIS A 8 22.81 -2.31 -27.61
C HIS A 8 23.37 -1.69 -28.90
N PRO A 9 23.82 -0.43 -28.88
CA PRO A 9 24.16 0.32 -30.10
C PRO A 9 25.34 -0.26 -30.88
N THR A 10 26.27 -0.95 -30.21
CA THR A 10 27.52 -1.44 -30.81
C THR A 10 27.70 -2.95 -30.72
N THR A 11 26.92 -3.64 -29.87
CA THR A 11 27.18 -5.03 -29.51
C THR A 11 25.86 -5.77 -29.32
N PRO A 12 25.24 -6.24 -30.40
CA PRO A 12 23.94 -6.90 -30.35
C PRO A 12 23.88 -7.98 -29.26
N GLY A 13 22.81 -7.94 -28.45
CA GLY A 13 22.58 -8.90 -27.37
C GLY A 13 23.17 -8.54 -26.00
N GLU A 14 24.07 -7.54 -25.89
CA GLU A 14 24.72 -7.25 -24.60
C GLU A 14 23.72 -6.77 -23.52
N ASN A 15 22.77 -5.90 -23.89
CA ASN A 15 21.67 -5.51 -22.99
C ASN A 15 20.85 -6.71 -22.51
N ALA A 16 20.58 -7.68 -23.39
CA ALA A 16 19.84 -8.89 -23.03
C ALA A 16 20.65 -9.79 -22.10
N ARG A 17 21.96 -9.93 -22.33
CA ARG A 17 22.88 -10.67 -21.45
C ARG A 17 22.97 -10.03 -20.07
N GLN A 18 23.03 -8.70 -19.99
CA GLN A 18 23.02 -7.99 -18.73
C GLN A 18 21.68 -8.17 -18.00
N LEU A 19 20.55 -8.07 -18.71
CA LEU A 19 19.23 -8.34 -18.14
C LEU A 19 19.14 -9.76 -17.57
N ALA A 20 19.63 -10.76 -18.30
CA ALA A 20 19.65 -12.16 -17.85
C ALA A 20 20.43 -12.32 -16.53
N ARG A 21 21.59 -11.67 -16.38
CA ARG A 21 22.36 -11.66 -15.13
C ARG A 21 21.62 -10.98 -13.99
N ILE A 22 20.95 -9.86 -14.26
CA ILE A 22 20.14 -9.15 -13.25
C ILE A 22 19.00 -10.05 -12.76
N ILE A 23 18.27 -10.70 -13.67
CA ILE A 23 17.17 -11.61 -13.33
C ILE A 23 17.70 -12.79 -12.50
N GLY A 24 18.78 -13.44 -12.95
CA GLY A 24 19.38 -14.55 -12.21
C GLY A 24 19.82 -14.14 -10.79
N GLY A 25 20.45 -12.98 -10.65
CA GLY A 25 20.83 -12.44 -9.34
C GLY A 25 19.64 -12.10 -8.45
N ALA A 26 18.57 -11.53 -9.01
CA ALA A 26 17.35 -11.22 -8.27
C ALA A 26 16.62 -12.48 -7.78
N VAL A 27 16.57 -13.53 -8.60
CA VAL A 27 15.99 -14.83 -8.21
C VAL A 27 16.79 -15.44 -7.07
N LEU A 28 18.12 -15.53 -7.22
CA LEU A 28 18.99 -16.08 -6.17
C LEU A 28 18.85 -15.30 -4.85
N ALA A 29 18.82 -13.97 -4.91
CA ALA A 29 18.61 -13.15 -3.72
C ALA A 29 17.25 -13.42 -3.05
N GLY A 30 16.20 -13.61 -3.85
CA GLY A 30 14.86 -13.98 -3.36
C GLY A 30 14.84 -15.35 -2.67
N GLU A 31 15.50 -16.36 -3.24
CA GLU A 31 15.60 -17.70 -2.67
C GLU A 31 16.35 -17.70 -1.34
N LEU A 32 17.49 -17.00 -1.27
CA LEU A 32 18.24 -16.84 -0.02
C LEU A 32 17.42 -16.13 1.06
N SER A 33 16.69 -15.07 0.69
CA SER A 33 15.80 -14.37 1.61
C SER A 33 14.68 -15.26 2.13
N LEU A 34 14.10 -16.10 1.28
CA LEU A 34 13.04 -17.04 1.66
C LEU A 34 13.60 -18.14 2.58
N TYR A 35 14.76 -18.72 2.25
CA TYR A 35 15.41 -19.71 3.09
C TYR A 35 15.78 -19.16 4.47
N ALA A 36 16.31 -17.94 4.54
CA ALA A 36 16.60 -17.28 5.82
C ALA A 36 15.33 -17.06 6.65
N ALA A 37 14.23 -16.63 6.02
CA ALA A 37 12.95 -16.41 6.71
C ALA A 37 12.33 -17.72 7.23
N LEU A 38 12.47 -18.83 6.49
CA LEU A 38 12.06 -20.16 6.94
C LEU A 38 12.94 -20.66 8.09
N ALA A 39 14.27 -20.53 7.97
CA ALA A 39 15.20 -20.98 8.99
C ALA A 39 15.07 -20.20 10.32
N ALA A 40 14.65 -18.93 10.26
CA ALA A 40 14.42 -18.08 11.43
C ALA A 40 12.96 -18.09 11.93
N ASP A 41 12.08 -18.90 11.35
CA ASP A 41 10.63 -18.94 11.64
C ASP A 41 9.91 -17.58 11.52
N GLN A 42 10.43 -16.68 10.66
CA GLN A 42 9.90 -15.32 10.46
C GLN A 42 8.96 -15.21 9.25
N LEU A 43 8.76 -16.29 8.48
CA LEU A 43 8.04 -16.21 7.20
C LEU A 43 6.58 -15.74 7.34
N VAL A 44 5.84 -16.29 8.32
CA VAL A 44 4.43 -15.94 8.55
C VAL A 44 4.30 -14.48 9.01
N HIS A 45 5.18 -14.04 9.90
CA HIS A 45 5.23 -12.66 10.38
C HIS A 45 5.49 -11.70 9.21
N ALA A 46 6.51 -11.97 8.39
CA ALA A 46 6.84 -11.18 7.22
C ALA A 46 5.67 -11.11 6.21
N HIS A 47 4.98 -12.23 5.99
CA HIS A 47 3.80 -12.30 5.13
C HIS A 47 2.65 -11.42 5.65
N MET A 48 2.32 -11.51 6.95
CA MET A 48 1.28 -10.68 7.56
C MET A 48 1.63 -9.19 7.54
N ALA A 49 2.90 -8.84 7.72
CA ALA A 49 3.35 -7.45 7.76
C ALA A 49 3.46 -6.77 6.39
N ARG A 50 3.56 -7.53 5.29
CA ARG A 50 3.87 -6.98 3.95
C ARG A 50 2.86 -7.33 2.87
N ASN A 51 2.23 -8.50 2.95
CA ASN A 51 1.34 -9.02 1.91
C ASN A 51 -0.14 -8.97 2.30
N ARG A 52 -0.47 -8.40 3.47
CA ARG A 52 -1.83 -7.92 3.77
C ARG A 52 -1.93 -6.49 3.26
N SER A 53 -2.89 -6.23 2.38
CA SER A 53 -3.29 -4.87 2.02
C SER A 53 -3.44 -4.06 3.29
N ALA A 54 -2.81 -2.88 3.38
CA ALA A 54 -3.10 -1.96 4.46
C ALA A 54 -4.63 -1.79 4.53
N PRO A 55 -5.28 -1.85 5.72
CA PRO A 55 -6.66 -1.42 5.81
C PRO A 55 -6.71 -0.06 5.13
N ALA A 56 -7.59 0.09 4.12
CA ALA A 56 -7.76 1.35 3.42
C ALA A 56 -7.80 2.41 4.51
N SER A 57 -6.79 3.29 4.52
CA SER A 57 -6.69 4.35 5.51
C SER A 57 -8.06 4.97 5.53
N ALA A 58 -8.82 4.76 6.61
CA ALA A 58 -10.19 5.23 6.69
C ALA A 58 -10.04 6.74 6.65
N ALA A 59 -10.13 7.32 5.45
CA ALA A 59 -10.35 8.73 5.31
C ALA A 59 -11.55 8.99 6.21
N PRO A 60 -11.44 9.88 7.21
CA PRO A 60 -12.54 10.11 8.12
C PRO A 60 -13.74 10.46 7.25
N SER A 61 -14.73 9.58 7.16
CA SER A 61 -15.96 9.90 6.47
C SER A 61 -16.52 11.08 7.25
N ARG A 62 -16.49 12.27 6.64
CA ARG A 62 -17.15 13.44 7.20
C ARG A 62 -18.66 13.23 7.11
N SER A 63 -19.18 12.28 7.85
CA SER A 63 -20.58 12.20 8.24
C SER A 63 -20.71 12.94 9.56
N ALA A 64 -20.31 14.22 9.56
CA ALA A 64 -20.59 15.15 10.64
C ALA A 64 -21.88 15.89 10.30
N HIS A 65 -23.00 15.34 10.78
CA HIS A 65 -23.99 16.10 11.54
C HIS A 65 -24.44 17.45 10.95
N HIS A 66 -25.37 17.43 9.99
CA HIS A 66 -26.25 18.57 9.70
C HIS A 66 -27.73 18.15 9.83
N LEU A 67 -28.10 17.64 11.01
CA LEU A 67 -29.48 17.58 11.47
C LEU A 67 -29.51 17.97 12.96
N ALA A 68 -29.13 19.21 13.24
CA ALA A 68 -29.41 19.86 14.53
C ALA A 68 -29.82 21.29 14.27
N GLY A 69 -31.13 21.52 14.26
CA GLY A 69 -31.72 22.82 14.01
C GLY A 69 -33.25 22.85 13.94
N VAL A 70 -33.95 21.89 14.55
CA VAL A 70 -35.39 22.06 14.86
C VAL A 70 -35.45 22.78 16.19
N GLY A 71 -35.32 24.11 16.15
CA GLY A 71 -35.60 25.01 17.26
C GLY A 71 -37.04 25.50 17.18
N LEU A 72 -37.98 24.73 17.74
CA LEU A 72 -39.33 25.19 18.02
C LEU A 72 -39.23 26.27 19.12
N HIS A 73 -39.50 27.52 18.73
CA HIS A 73 -39.64 28.65 19.65
C HIS A 73 -40.91 28.47 20.50
N PRO A 74 -40.85 28.44 21.85
CA PRO A 74 -42.06 28.52 22.65
C PRO A 74 -42.60 29.96 22.65
N ALA A 75 -43.84 30.14 22.20
CA ALA A 75 -44.56 31.40 22.31
C ALA A 75 -44.84 31.75 23.79
N PRO A 76 -44.74 33.02 24.20
CA PRO A 76 -45.03 33.42 25.58
C PRO A 76 -46.54 33.35 25.87
N VAL A 77 -46.90 32.59 26.90
CA VAL A 77 -48.27 32.54 27.43
C VAL A 77 -48.56 33.82 28.22
N MET A 78 -49.48 34.62 27.69
CA MET A 78 -50.11 35.78 28.33
C MET A 78 -51.10 35.28 29.41
N VAL A 79 -50.85 35.58 30.69
CA VAL A 79 -51.84 35.37 31.77
C VAL A 79 -52.36 36.73 32.24
N PRO A 80 -53.66 37.04 32.05
CA PRO A 80 -54.25 38.27 32.56
C PRO A 80 -54.60 38.18 34.07
N ARG A 81 -54.13 39.20 34.80
CA ARG A 81 -54.44 39.73 36.14
C ARG A 81 -55.06 38.83 37.20
#